data_AF-A0A814I838-F1
#
_entry.id   AF-A0A814I838-F1
#
_cell.length_a   1.000
_cell.length_b   1.000
_cell.length_c   1.000
_cell.angle_alpha   90.00
_cell.angle_beta   90.00
_cell.angle_gamma   90.00
#
_symmetry.space_group_name_H-M   'P 1'
#
loop_
_entity.id
_entity.type
_entity.pdbx_description
1 polymer ?
#
loop_
_entity_poly.entity_id
_entity_poly.type
_entity_poly.pdbx_seq_one_letter_code
_entity_poly.pdbx_strand_id
1 'polypeptide(L)'
;MPFCSSSNTSNILFALPSQFGWQYDSNRLFTNNTLAMSLDSWWPAANYYLSVIPFLTAVDVGIIPHESFRIIKYEHFYSNSSDCSHQVAKRPMWSAYIASINDALSLVESKTVFLPSNLERLFGYVWARLINLIGMSRKNINLSETIKNQRAFLPRRMLLDSDRSK
;
A
#
# COMPACT_ATOMS: atom_id res chain seq x y z
N MET A 1 -23.04 -7.42 -2.24
CA MET A 1 -22.98 -8.58 -3.17
C MET A 1 -22.95 -8.06 -4.61
N PRO A 2 -22.27 -8.70 -5.59
CA PRO A 2 -21.47 -9.92 -5.49
C PRO A 2 -19.98 -9.68 -5.82
N PHE A 3 -19.12 -10.40 -5.08
CA PHE A 3 -17.69 -10.56 -5.34
C PHE A 3 -17.38 -11.46 -6.56
N CYS A 4 -18.40 -11.94 -7.27
CA CYS A 4 -18.27 -12.98 -8.27
C CYS A 4 -18.36 -12.38 -9.69
N SER A 5 -17.21 -12.08 -10.29
CA SER A 5 -17.07 -12.05 -11.74
C SER A 5 -16.22 -13.25 -12.17
N SER A 6 -16.38 -13.74 -13.41
CA SER A 6 -15.62 -14.89 -13.94
C SER A 6 -14.10 -14.71 -13.90
N SER A 7 -13.63 -13.46 -13.79
CA SER A 7 -12.23 -13.07 -13.70
C SER A 7 -11.85 -12.48 -12.34
N ASN A 8 -12.70 -12.61 -11.31
CA ASN A 8 -12.52 -12.06 -9.95
C ASN A 8 -12.42 -10.52 -9.91
N THR A 9 -12.58 -9.81 -11.02
CA THR A 9 -12.49 -8.33 -11.14
C THR A 9 -13.38 -7.52 -10.20
N SER A 10 -14.46 -8.11 -9.69
CA SER A 10 -15.34 -7.51 -8.67
C SER A 10 -14.75 -7.55 -7.25
N ASN A 11 -13.61 -8.22 -7.06
CA ASN A 11 -12.97 -8.38 -5.77
C ASN A 11 -12.30 -7.08 -5.31
N ILE A 12 -12.67 -6.62 -4.11
CA ILE A 12 -12.12 -5.40 -3.51
C ILE A 12 -10.64 -5.54 -3.13
N LEU A 13 -10.12 -6.77 -3.04
CA LEU A 13 -8.71 -7.03 -2.78
C LEU A 13 -7.81 -6.51 -3.92
N PHE A 14 -8.34 -6.23 -5.11
CA PHE A 14 -7.56 -5.75 -6.25
C PHE A 14 -7.04 -4.32 -6.11
N ALA A 15 -7.56 -3.52 -5.18
CA ALA A 15 -7.15 -2.13 -5.07
C ALA A 15 -5.66 -1.98 -4.74
N LEU A 16 -5.18 -2.76 -3.77
CA LEU A 16 -3.80 -2.71 -3.32
C LEU A 16 -2.80 -3.17 -4.41
N PRO A 17 -2.98 -4.35 -5.04
CA PRO A 17 -2.17 -4.74 -6.20
C PRO A 17 -2.21 -3.71 -7.33
N SER A 18 -3.38 -3.11 -7.60
CA SER A 18 -3.49 -2.06 -8.63
C SER A 18 -2.71 -0.80 -8.25
N GLN A 19 -2.73 -0.38 -6.98
CA GLN A 19 -1.93 0.75 -6.48
C GLN A 19 -0.44 0.44 -6.59
N PHE A 20 -0.03 -0.78 -6.25
CA PHE A 20 1.35 -1.24 -6.40
C PHE A 20 1.80 -1.23 -7.86
N GLY A 21 0.96 -1.68 -8.80
CA GLY A 21 1.22 -1.60 -10.24
C GLY A 21 1.40 -0.17 -10.73
N TRP A 22 0.56 0.77 -10.29
CA TRP A 22 0.75 2.19 -10.62
C TRP A 22 2.07 2.76 -10.06
N GLN A 23 2.47 2.36 -8.85
CA GLN A 23 3.76 2.78 -8.27
C GLN A 23 4.95 2.21 -9.03
N TYR A 24 4.84 0.97 -9.51
CA TYR A 24 5.81 0.35 -10.42
C TYR A 24 5.94 1.18 -11.70
N ASP A 25 4.82 1.42 -12.39
CA ASP A 25 4.79 2.13 -13.68
C ASP A 25 5.27 3.58 -13.58
N SER A 26 5.15 4.19 -12.40
CA SER A 26 5.54 5.58 -12.14
C SER A 26 6.92 5.76 -11.50
N ASN A 27 7.72 4.69 -11.42
CA ASN A 27 9.06 4.65 -10.82
C ASN A 27 9.13 4.99 -9.33
N ARG A 28 8.02 4.83 -8.61
CA ARG A 28 7.96 5.10 -7.16
C ARG A 28 8.59 3.99 -6.33
N LEU A 29 8.60 2.75 -6.83
CA LEU A 29 9.14 1.59 -6.13
C LEU A 29 10.67 1.47 -6.18
N PHE A 30 11.31 2.18 -7.10
CA PHE A 30 12.71 1.97 -7.46
C PHE A 30 13.59 3.14 -7.08
N THR A 31 14.86 2.85 -6.75
CA THR A 31 15.93 3.85 -6.77
C THR A 31 16.86 3.61 -7.95
N ASN A 32 17.24 4.69 -8.63
CA ASN A 32 18.28 4.70 -9.65
C ASN A 32 18.06 3.72 -10.82
N ASN A 33 16.82 3.58 -11.31
CA ASN A 33 16.47 2.71 -12.45
C ASN A 33 16.87 1.23 -12.32
N THR A 34 17.13 0.76 -11.09
CA THR A 34 17.28 -0.67 -10.83
C THR A 34 15.91 -1.28 -10.54
N LEU A 35 15.67 -2.53 -10.94
CA LEU A 35 14.46 -3.27 -10.53
C LEU A 35 14.48 -3.68 -9.04
N ALA A 36 15.50 -3.26 -8.30
CA ALA A 36 15.58 -3.49 -6.87
C ALA A 36 14.74 -2.43 -6.14
N MET A 37 13.78 -2.90 -5.34
CA MET A 37 13.09 -2.02 -4.40
C MET A 37 14.08 -1.47 -3.39
N SER A 38 14.09 -0.15 -3.22
CA SER A 38 14.97 0.50 -2.27
C SER A 38 14.42 0.40 -0.87
N LEU A 39 15.24 -0.05 0.08
CA LEU A 39 14.90 0.01 1.50
C LEU A 39 14.79 1.46 1.99
N ASP A 40 15.43 2.42 1.30
CA ASP A 40 15.43 3.83 1.66
C ASP A 40 14.29 4.62 1.01
N SER A 41 13.62 4.06 0.00
CA SER A 41 12.49 4.74 -0.63
C SER A 41 11.25 4.69 0.26
N TRP A 42 10.60 5.84 0.39
CA TRP A 42 9.37 6.00 1.17
C TRP A 42 8.21 5.14 0.64
N TRP A 43 8.05 5.07 -0.69
CA TRP A 43 6.95 4.36 -1.34
C TRP A 43 6.94 2.84 -1.08
N PRO A 44 8.00 2.06 -1.38
CA PRO A 44 8.02 0.63 -1.09
C PRO A 44 7.94 0.38 0.42
N ALA A 45 8.54 1.22 1.27
CA ALA A 45 8.43 1.09 2.71
C ALA A 45 6.98 1.26 3.20
N ALA A 46 6.24 2.26 2.69
CA ALA A 46 4.82 2.42 3.03
C ALA A 46 3.97 1.23 2.53
N ASN A 47 4.24 0.72 1.32
CA ASN A 47 3.51 -0.42 0.77
C ASN A 47 3.83 -1.75 1.43
N TYR A 48 5.01 -1.89 2.04
CA TYR A 48 5.35 -3.06 2.84
C TYR A 48 4.29 -3.27 3.92
N TYR A 49 4.02 -2.25 4.73
CA TYR A 49 3.04 -2.36 5.81
C TYR A 49 1.61 -2.56 5.29
N LEU A 50 1.26 -1.93 4.17
CA LEU A 50 -0.04 -2.13 3.52
C LEU A 50 -0.25 -3.55 2.97
N SER A 51 0.82 -4.29 2.67
CA SER A 51 0.74 -5.62 2.06
C SER A 51 0.99 -6.73 3.07
N VAL A 52 2.02 -6.58 3.91
CA VAL A 52 2.47 -7.59 4.86
C VAL A 52 1.50 -7.73 6.02
N ILE A 53 0.98 -6.64 6.59
CA ILE A 53 0.08 -6.76 7.74
C ILE A 53 -1.21 -7.53 7.37
N PRO A 54 -1.89 -7.23 6.25
CA PRO A 54 -3.03 -8.04 5.80
C PRO A 54 -2.66 -9.48 5.48
N PHE A 55 -1.48 -9.72 4.88
CA PHE A 55 -1.00 -11.08 4.62
C PHE A 55 -0.80 -11.87 5.91
N LEU A 56 -0.02 -11.35 6.86
CA LEU A 56 0.22 -12.00 8.16
C LEU A 56 -1.11 -12.26 8.90
N THR A 57 -2.02 -11.30 8.88
CA THR A 57 -3.36 -11.46 9.46
C THR A 57 -4.13 -12.62 8.80
N ALA A 58 -4.11 -12.70 7.47
CA ALA A 58 -4.77 -13.78 6.72
C ALA A 58 -4.19 -15.16 7.06
N VAL A 59 -2.90 -15.22 7.39
CA VAL A 59 -2.23 -16.43 7.87
C VAL A 59 -2.73 -16.80 9.27
N ASP A 60 -2.77 -15.86 10.21
CA ASP A 60 -3.22 -16.14 11.59
C ASP A 60 -4.68 -16.59 11.68
N VAL A 61 -5.56 -16.00 10.85
CA VAL A 61 -6.98 -16.36 10.82
C VAL A 61 -7.25 -17.62 9.97
N GLY A 62 -6.21 -18.26 9.44
CA GLY A 62 -6.30 -19.52 8.69
C GLY A 62 -6.87 -19.40 7.28
N ILE A 63 -6.95 -18.18 6.71
CA ILE A 63 -7.30 -17.99 5.29
C ILE A 63 -6.18 -18.54 4.40
N ILE A 64 -4.94 -18.29 4.80
CA ILE A 64 -3.74 -18.84 4.14
C ILE A 64 -3.14 -19.92 5.05
N PRO A 65 -3.01 -21.18 4.61
CA PRO A 65 -2.45 -22.25 5.43
C PRO A 65 -0.99 -22.00 5.78
N HIS A 66 -0.65 -22.10 7.06
CA HIS A 66 0.72 -21.94 7.58
C HIS A 66 1.71 -22.96 7.00
N GLU A 67 1.25 -24.14 6.63
CA GLU A 67 2.10 -25.24 6.15
C GLU A 67 2.66 -25.00 4.73
N SER A 68 2.16 -23.99 4.03
CA SER A 68 2.49 -23.74 2.61
C SER A 68 3.78 -22.94 2.41
N PHE A 69 4.33 -22.29 3.43
CA PHE A 69 5.52 -21.42 3.30
C PHE A 69 6.17 -21.10 4.66
N ARG A 70 7.38 -20.55 4.62
CA ARG A 70 8.09 -19.99 5.77
C ARG A 70 8.30 -18.50 5.60
N ILE A 71 7.94 -17.70 6.62
CA ILE A 71 8.22 -16.26 6.65
C ILE A 71 9.65 -16.05 7.15
N ILE A 72 10.46 -15.31 6.39
CA ILE A 72 11.83 -14.94 6.75
C ILE A 72 11.81 -13.52 7.34
N LYS A 73 12.37 -13.36 8.54
CA LYS A 73 12.46 -12.06 9.21
C LYS A 73 13.62 -11.25 8.64
N TYR A 74 13.35 -9.99 8.32
CA TYR A 74 14.34 -8.98 7.98
C TYR A 74 14.32 -7.88 9.03
N GLU A 75 15.48 -7.25 9.26
CA GLU A 75 15.62 -6.15 10.21
C GLU A 75 14.69 -5.00 9.84
N HIS A 76 14.06 -4.38 10.85
CA HIS A 76 13.06 -3.31 10.71
C HIS A 76 11.71 -3.70 10.09
N PHE A 77 11.49 -4.97 9.76
CA PHE A 77 10.27 -5.45 9.12
C PHE A 77 9.55 -6.52 9.96
N TYR A 78 8.22 -6.47 9.98
CA TYR A 78 7.41 -7.43 10.71
C TYR A 78 7.41 -8.80 10.01
N SER A 79 7.63 -9.86 10.80
CA SER A 79 7.56 -11.26 10.36
C SER A 79 6.41 -12.05 10.98
N ASN A 80 5.76 -11.48 12.00
CA ASN A 80 4.62 -12.07 12.69
C ASN A 80 3.59 -10.98 13.01
N SER A 81 2.31 -11.32 13.04
CA SER A 81 1.26 -10.37 13.40
C SER A 81 1.29 -9.96 14.86
N SER A 82 1.88 -10.78 15.75
CA SER A 82 2.13 -10.39 17.14
C SER A 82 3.15 -9.25 17.25
N ASP A 83 4.05 -9.14 16.27
CA ASP A 83 5.05 -8.08 16.22
C ASP A 83 4.43 -6.77 15.70
N CYS A 84 3.31 -6.87 14.97
CA CYS A 84 2.47 -5.73 14.63
C CYS A 84 1.70 -5.27 15.87
N SER A 85 1.27 -4.00 15.90
CA SER A 85 0.37 -3.52 16.94
C SER A 85 -0.82 -4.48 17.07
N HIS A 86 -0.96 -5.12 18.25
CA HIS A 86 -1.91 -6.22 18.52
C HIS A 86 -3.37 -5.89 18.13
N GLN A 87 -3.69 -4.60 17.99
CA GLN A 87 -5.01 -4.14 17.58
C GLN A 87 -5.25 -4.18 16.08
N VAL A 88 -4.22 -4.17 15.23
CA VAL A 88 -4.35 -4.09 13.78
C VAL A 88 -4.74 -5.44 13.19
N ALA A 89 -4.09 -6.51 13.65
CA ALA A 89 -4.31 -7.87 13.15
C ALA A 89 -5.70 -8.46 13.49
N LYS A 90 -6.37 -7.95 14.52
CA LYS A 90 -7.70 -8.47 14.96
C LYS A 90 -8.89 -7.73 14.35
N ARG A 91 -8.65 -6.77 13.46
CA ARG A 91 -9.69 -5.89 12.90
C ARG A 91 -10.22 -6.46 11.58
N PRO A 92 -11.53 -6.29 11.26
CA PRO A 92 -12.05 -6.56 9.93
C PRO A 92 -11.20 -5.85 8.87
N MET A 93 -11.07 -6.42 7.67
CA MET A 93 -10.09 -6.02 6.64
C MET A 93 -9.89 -4.50 6.52
N TRP A 94 -10.96 -3.71 6.42
CA TRP A 94 -10.88 -2.26 6.29
C TRP A 94 -10.33 -1.54 7.52
N SER A 95 -10.65 -2.03 8.71
CA SER A 95 -10.15 -1.50 9.97
C SER A 95 -8.68 -1.89 10.19
N ALA A 96 -8.26 -3.08 9.73
CA ALA A 96 -6.84 -3.47 9.71
C ALA A 96 -6.06 -2.62 8.71
N TYR A 97 -6.64 -2.37 7.54
CA TYR A 97 -6.07 -1.53 6.50
C TYR A 97 -5.80 -0.09 6.97
N ILE A 98 -6.80 0.55 7.58
CA ILE A 98 -6.68 1.92 8.12
C ILE A 98 -5.64 1.97 9.24
N ALA A 99 -5.61 0.99 10.12
CA ALA A 99 -4.64 1.00 11.20
C ALA A 99 -3.22 0.73 10.71
N SER A 100 -3.06 -0.13 9.69
CA SER A 100 -1.76 -0.40 9.04
C SER A 100 -1.15 0.85 8.43
N ILE A 101 -1.94 1.69 7.75
CA ILE A 101 -1.41 2.91 7.13
C ILE A 101 -1.04 3.97 8.16
N ASN A 102 -1.81 4.08 9.26
CA ASN A 102 -1.50 5.02 10.33
C ASN A 102 -0.19 4.64 11.05
N ASP A 103 -0.01 3.35 11.34
CA ASP A 103 1.21 2.83 11.96
C ASP A 103 2.40 2.94 10.99
N ALA A 104 2.20 2.71 9.69
CA ALA A 104 3.25 2.84 8.69
C ALA A 104 3.79 4.28 8.59
N LEU A 105 2.91 5.28 8.64
CA LEU A 105 3.28 6.68 8.41
C LEU A 105 4.35 7.18 9.39
N SER A 106 4.27 6.82 10.66
CA SER A 106 5.27 7.20 11.66
C SER A 106 6.60 6.45 11.45
N LEU A 107 6.54 5.20 10.99
CA LEU A 107 7.72 4.37 10.75
C LEU A 107 8.51 4.79 9.51
N VAL A 108 7.84 5.35 8.51
CA VAL A 108 8.47 5.75 7.23
C VAL A 108 8.69 7.25 7.12
N GLU A 109 8.36 8.05 8.14
CA GLU A 109 8.46 9.52 8.10
C GLU A 109 9.87 10.00 7.75
N SER A 110 10.90 9.38 8.35
CA SER A 110 12.31 9.71 8.09
C SER A 110 12.72 9.49 6.63
N LYS A 111 12.05 8.58 5.91
CA LYS A 111 12.35 8.26 4.50
C LYS A 111 11.82 9.30 3.52
N THR A 112 10.99 10.25 3.97
CA THR A 112 10.51 11.35 3.12
C THR A 112 11.67 12.20 2.57
N VAL A 113 12.82 12.22 3.25
CA VAL A 113 14.01 12.95 2.80
C VAL A 113 14.56 12.44 1.46
N PHE A 114 14.31 11.17 1.12
CA PHE A 114 14.79 10.55 -0.13
C PHE A 114 13.85 10.80 -1.32
N LEU A 115 12.69 11.44 -1.10
CA LEU A 115 11.79 11.81 -2.19
C LEU A 115 12.35 13.01 -2.99
N PRO A 116 12.15 13.01 -4.32
CA PRO A 116 12.87 13.90 -5.24
C PRO A 116 12.50 15.38 -5.14
N SER A 117 11.37 15.71 -4.52
CA SER A 117 10.86 17.08 -4.45
C SER A 117 9.94 17.27 -3.24
N ASN A 118 9.72 18.53 -2.85
CA ASN A 118 8.75 18.84 -1.81
C ASN A 118 7.32 18.52 -2.26
N LEU A 119 7.04 18.67 -3.56
CA LEU A 119 5.75 18.30 -4.14
C LEU A 119 5.48 16.79 -4.05
N GLU A 120 6.48 15.94 -4.31
CA GLU A 120 6.30 14.48 -4.18
C GLU A 120 6.13 14.06 -2.71
N ARG A 121 6.85 14.72 -1.78
CA ARG A 121 6.65 14.50 -0.33
C ARG A 121 5.23 14.81 0.11
N LEU A 122 4.73 15.99 -0.28
CA LEU A 122 3.37 16.40 0.02
C LEU A 122 2.35 15.45 -0.62
N PHE A 123 2.59 15.06 -1.88
CA PHE A 123 1.71 14.13 -2.58
C PHE A 123 1.67 12.76 -1.91
N GLY A 124 2.81 12.18 -1.50
CA GLY A 124 2.86 10.92 -0.76
C GLY A 124 2.07 10.98 0.56
N TYR A 125 2.23 12.07 1.31
CA TYR A 125 1.49 12.30 2.54
C TYR A 125 -0.03 12.42 2.31
N VAL A 126 -0.45 13.21 1.32
CA VAL A 126 -1.86 13.37 0.95
C VAL A 126 -2.44 12.06 0.40
N TRP A 127 -1.67 11.30 -0.38
CA TRP A 127 -2.05 9.98 -0.87
C TRP A 127 -2.35 9.03 0.30
N ALA A 128 -1.49 9.00 1.33
CA ALA A 128 -1.74 8.14 2.49
C ALA A 128 -3.03 8.53 3.25
N ARG A 129 -3.32 9.84 3.37
CA ARG A 129 -4.58 10.32 3.95
C ARG A 129 -5.80 10.01 3.08
N LEU A 130 -5.68 10.13 1.76
CA LEU A 130 -6.73 9.80 0.80
C LEU A 130 -7.11 8.32 0.92
N ILE A 131 -6.12 7.44 1.02
CA ILE A 131 -6.33 6.01 1.21
C ILE A 131 -7.14 5.72 2.48
N ASN A 132 -6.82 6.42 3.58
CA ASN A 132 -7.57 6.32 4.83
C ASN A 132 -9.05 6.76 4.63
N LEU A 133 -9.27 7.90 3.96
CA LEU A 133 -10.60 8.40 3.64
C LEU A 133 -11.40 7.42 2.75
N ILE A 134 -10.76 6.84 1.73
CA ILE A 134 -11.39 5.82 0.86
C ILE A 134 -11.84 4.62 1.70
N GLY A 135 -10.99 4.13 2.60
CA GLY A 135 -11.32 3.03 3.50
C GLY A 135 -12.51 3.34 4.42
N MET A 136 -12.56 4.55 4.98
CA MET A 136 -13.69 5.00 5.80
C MET A 136 -15.00 5.12 5.00
N SER A 137 -14.92 5.61 3.77
CA SER A 137 -16.09 5.81 2.90
C SER A 137 -16.69 4.51 2.35
N ARG A 138 -16.04 3.36 2.57
CA ARG A 138 -16.41 2.05 1.99
C ARG A 138 -16.67 2.10 0.48
N LYS A 139 -15.95 2.97 -0.24
CA LYS A 139 -16.07 3.07 -1.69
C LYS A 139 -15.76 1.72 -2.33
N ASN A 140 -16.43 1.45 -3.45
CA ASN A 140 -16.13 0.28 -4.24
C ASN A 140 -14.73 0.45 -4.86
N ILE A 141 -13.81 -0.41 -4.45
CA ILE A 141 -12.40 -0.42 -4.89
C ILE A 141 -12.09 -1.70 -5.69
N ASN A 142 -13.06 -2.18 -6.47
CA ASN A 142 -12.83 -3.28 -7.40
C ASN A 142 -11.80 -2.88 -8.49
N LEU A 143 -11.38 -3.86 -9.30
CA LEU A 143 -10.32 -3.65 -10.29
C LEU A 143 -10.66 -2.52 -11.27
N SER A 144 -11.87 -2.55 -11.85
CA SER A 144 -12.29 -1.59 -12.88
C SER A 144 -12.33 -0.15 -12.33
N GLU A 145 -12.95 0.04 -11.17
CA GLU A 145 -13.09 1.35 -10.57
C GLU A 145 -11.74 1.89 -10.08
N THR A 146 -10.87 1.02 -9.57
CA THR A 146 -9.52 1.41 -9.17
C THR A 146 -8.71 1.89 -10.37
N ILE A 147 -8.63 1.10 -11.44
CA ILE A 147 -7.85 1.47 -12.65
C ILE A 147 -8.39 2.77 -13.27
N LYS A 148 -9.71 2.92 -13.34
CA LYS A 148 -10.35 4.15 -13.85
C LYS A 148 -9.91 5.38 -13.06
N ASN A 149 -9.99 5.32 -11.73
CA ASN A 149 -9.61 6.44 -10.87
C ASN A 149 -8.10 6.72 -10.91
N GLN A 150 -7.26 5.69 -10.97
CA GLN A 150 -5.82 5.86 -11.13
C GLN A 150 -5.46 6.62 -12.41
N ARG A 151 -6.04 6.21 -13.54
CA ARG A 151 -5.79 6.84 -14.85
C ARG A 151 -6.27 8.29 -14.91
N ALA A 152 -7.36 8.60 -14.20
CA ALA A 152 -7.95 9.93 -14.19
C ALA A 152 -7.20 10.90 -13.27
N PHE A 153 -6.74 10.44 -12.10
CA PHE A 153 -6.32 11.34 -11.02
C PHE A 153 -4.86 11.20 -10.58
N LEU A 154 -4.19 10.07 -10.84
CA LEU A 154 -2.84 9.86 -10.33
C LEU A 154 -1.75 10.29 -11.33
N PRO A 155 -0.67 10.93 -10.85
CA PRO A 155 0.48 11.28 -11.68
C PRO A 155 1.15 10.03 -12.26
N ARG A 156 1.51 10.08 -13.55
CA ARG A 156 2.21 8.98 -14.25
C ARG A 156 3.71 8.90 -13.94
N ARG A 157 4.27 9.89 -13.24
CA ARG A 157 5.65 9.95 -12.76
C ARG A 157 5.71 10.61 -11.39
N MET A 158 6.86 10.55 -10.73
CA MET A 158 7.13 11.37 -9.55
C MET A 158 7.08 12.86 -9.90
N LEU A 159 6.56 13.65 -8.96
CA LEU A 159 6.46 15.09 -9.07
C LEU A 159 7.83 15.75 -8.82
N LEU A 160 8.08 16.83 -9.54
CA LEU A 160 9.25 17.70 -9.42
C LEU A 160 8.77 19.08 -8.96
N ASP A 161 9.61 19.88 -8.31
CA ASP A 161 9.20 21.20 -7.78
C ASP A 161 8.73 22.20 -8.87
N SER A 162 9.12 21.95 -10.12
CA SER A 162 8.66 22.70 -11.30
C SER A 162 7.22 22.37 -11.72
N ASP A 163 6.66 21.26 -11.26
CA ASP A 163 5.33 20.82 -11.68
C ASP A 163 4.23 21.75 -11.12
N ARG A 164 3.12 21.81 -11.85
CA ARG A 164 1.92 22.58 -11.51
C ARG A 164 0.70 21.70 -11.79
N SER A 165 -0.34 21.83 -10.96
CA SER A 165 -1.64 21.23 -11.26
C SER A 165 -2.21 21.87 -12.52
N LYS A 166 -2.80 21.06 -13.40
CA LYS A 166 -3.63 21.57 -14.49
C LYS A 166 -4.96 22.11 -13.97
#